data_AF-A6TM10-F1
#
_entry.id   AF-A6TM10-F1
#
_cell.length_a   1.000
_cell.length_b   1.000
_cell.length_c   1.000
_cell.angle_alpha   90.00
_cell.angle_beta   90.00
_cell.angle_gamma   90.00
#
_symmetry.space_group_name_H-M   'P 1'
#
loop_
_entity.id
_entity.type
_entity.pdbx_description
1 polymer ?
#
loop_
_entity_poly.entity_id
_entity_poly.type
_entity_poly.pdbx_seq_one_letter_code
_entity_poly.pdbx_strand_id
1 'polypeptide(L)'
;MEINDQRSVEEVLQAWVNLSYKHFNGKEKIKDNGEERRQIVDRLKIKGIDSIVIEGMDNESYRLTYNEHHKKRTKKVMIQK
;
A
#
# COMPACT_ATOMS: atom_id res chain seq x y z
N MET A 1 -19.17 0.01 -10.82
CA MET A 1 -17.87 0.00 -11.50
C MET A 1 -17.23 -1.34 -11.24
N GLU A 2 -17.15 -2.21 -12.26
CA GLU A 2 -16.29 -3.39 -12.19
C GLU A 2 -14.85 -2.91 -12.25
N ILE A 3 -14.15 -2.98 -11.12
CA ILE A 3 -12.72 -2.65 -11.06
C ILE A 3 -12.00 -3.85 -11.69
N ASN A 4 -11.80 -3.81 -13.01
CA ASN A 4 -11.02 -4.80 -13.74
C ASN A 4 -9.53 -4.56 -13.43
N ASP A 5 -9.12 -4.89 -12.20
CA ASP A 5 -7.81 -4.56 -11.66
C ASP A 5 -6.77 -5.60 -12.07
N GLN A 6 -6.21 -5.41 -13.28
CA GLN A 6 -5.10 -6.22 -13.82
C GLN A 6 -3.80 -6.09 -13.01
N ARG A 7 -3.74 -5.14 -12.06
CA ARG A 7 -2.55 -4.93 -11.22
C ARG A 7 -2.34 -6.11 -10.27
N SER A 8 -1.10 -6.51 -10.11
CA SER A 8 -0.72 -7.53 -9.13
C SER A 8 -0.90 -6.99 -7.71
N VAL A 9 -1.09 -7.88 -6.72
CA VAL A 9 -1.16 -7.51 -5.29
C VAL A 9 0.01 -6.60 -4.89
N GLU A 10 1.20 -6.91 -5.40
CA GLU A 10 2.43 -6.15 -5.13
C GLU A 10 2.36 -4.71 -5.63
N GLU A 11 1.76 -4.47 -6.81
CA GLU A 11 1.60 -3.12 -7.36
C GLU A 11 0.60 -2.29 -6.56
N VAL A 12 -0.50 -2.91 -6.13
CA VAL A 12 -1.50 -2.24 -5.30
C VAL A 12 -0.94 -1.94 -3.91
N LEU A 13 -0.17 -2.86 -3.33
CA LEU A 13 0.56 -2.64 -2.07
C LEU A 13 1.58 -1.50 -2.20
N GLN A 14 2.36 -1.47 -3.28
CA GLN A 14 3.31 -0.38 -3.51
C GLN A 14 2.60 0.98 -3.64
N ALA A 15 1.46 1.04 -4.32
CA ALA A 15 0.66 2.26 -4.41
C ALA A 15 0.17 2.72 -3.02
N TRP A 16 -0.30 1.78 -2.19
CA TRP A 16 -0.71 2.08 -0.81
C TRP A 16 0.43 2.63 0.04
N VAL A 17 1.63 2.06 -0.07
CA VAL A 17 2.80 2.54 0.66
C VAL A 17 3.25 3.90 0.15
N ASN A 18 3.32 4.11 -1.17
CA ASN A 18 3.67 5.41 -1.74
C ASN A 18 2.72 6.52 -1.28
N LEU A 19 1.41 6.23 -1.27
CA LEU A 19 0.40 7.16 -0.79
C LEU A 19 0.54 7.42 0.72
N SER A 20 0.82 6.38 1.52
CA SER A 20 1.08 6.51 2.94
C SER A 20 2.34 7.33 3.22
N TYR A 21 3.44 7.08 2.50
CA TYR A 21 4.70 7.79 2.67
C TYR A 21 4.61 9.26 2.28
N LYS A 22 3.93 9.56 1.16
CA LYS A 22 3.63 10.95 0.76
C LYS A 22 2.83 11.68 1.86
N HIS A 23 1.88 10.99 2.49
CA HIS A 23 1.09 11.53 3.59
C HIS A 23 1.94 11.81 4.84
N PHE A 24 2.82 10.88 5.22
CA PHE A 24 3.71 11.04 6.39
C PHE A 24 4.79 12.10 6.18
N ASN A 25 5.39 12.18 4.99
CA ASN A 25 6.54 13.06 4.74
C ASN A 25 6.14 14.47 4.28
N GLY A 26 4.85 14.82 4.35
CA GLY A 26 4.33 16.18 4.11
C GLY A 26 4.58 16.77 2.72
N LYS A 27 4.99 15.96 1.74
CA LYS A 27 5.46 16.44 0.42
C LYS A 27 4.34 16.90 -0.52
N GLU A 28 3.07 16.59 -0.24
CA GLU A 28 1.93 17.09 -1.02
C GLU A 28 0.86 17.72 -0.12
N LYS A 29 0.49 18.97 -0.42
CA LYS A 29 -0.65 19.65 0.20
C LYS A 29 -1.92 18.92 -0.22
N ILE A 30 -2.58 18.38 0.79
CA ILE A 30 -3.85 17.63 0.78
C ILE A 30 -4.93 18.41 0.03
N LYS A 31 -5.03 18.21 -1.29
CA LYS A 31 -6.25 18.41 -2.05
C LYS A 31 -6.39 17.14 -2.90
N ASP A 32 -7.43 16.35 -2.61
CA ASP A 32 -7.93 15.20 -3.41
C ASP A 32 -7.38 13.76 -3.24
N ASN A 33 -6.48 13.43 -2.31
CA ASN A 33 -5.99 12.01 -2.21
C ASN A 33 -6.91 11.03 -1.43
N GLY A 34 -8.10 11.46 -0.98
CA GLY A 34 -9.01 10.64 -0.19
C GLY A 34 -9.69 9.53 -1.00
N GLU A 35 -10.10 9.84 -2.23
CA GLU A 35 -10.75 8.89 -3.12
C GLU A 35 -9.74 7.85 -3.64
N GLU A 36 -8.54 8.28 -4.05
CA GLU A 36 -7.47 7.40 -4.48
C GLU A 36 -7.09 6.40 -3.37
N ARG A 37 -6.97 6.87 -2.12
CA ARG A 37 -6.73 6.00 -0.98
C ARG A 37 -7.84 4.97 -0.80
N ARG A 38 -9.11 5.38 -0.91
CA ARG A 38 -10.26 4.47 -0.79
C ARG A 38 -10.24 3.43 -1.90
N GLN A 39 -10.00 3.83 -3.15
CA GLN A 39 -9.90 2.90 -4.28
C GLN A 39 -8.78 1.88 -4.11
N ILE A 40 -7.60 2.30 -3.61
CA ILE A 40 -6.49 1.37 -3.33
C ILE A 40 -6.87 0.39 -2.22
N VAL A 41 -7.50 0.85 -1.14
CA VAL A 41 -7.96 -0.01 -0.04
C VAL A 41 -9.02 -1.00 -0.51
N ASP A 42 -9.97 -0.59 -1.35
CA ASP A 42 -11.00 -1.49 -1.88
C ASP A 42 -10.39 -2.55 -2.81
N ARG A 43 -9.40 -2.18 -3.63
CA ARG A 43 -8.64 -3.15 -4.46
C ARG A 43 -7.88 -4.16 -3.61
N LEU A 44 -7.25 -3.72 -2.53
CA LEU A 44 -6.57 -4.61 -1.58
C LEU A 44 -7.55 -5.60 -0.95
N LYS A 45 -8.72 -5.13 -0.52
CA LYS A 45 -9.78 -6.01 0.04
C LYS A 45 -10.29 -7.03 -0.98
N ILE A 46 -10.53 -6.64 -2.22
CA ILE A 46 -10.96 -7.55 -3.30
C ILE A 46 -9.91 -8.66 -3.51
N LYS A 47 -8.62 -8.32 -3.37
CA LYS A 47 -7.51 -9.28 -3.46
C LYS A 47 -7.25 -10.05 -2.16
N GLY A 48 -8.15 -9.97 -1.18
CA GLY A 48 -8.06 -10.73 0.07
C GLY A 48 -7.07 -10.16 1.08
N ILE A 49 -6.67 -8.89 0.94
CA ILE A 49 -5.79 -8.21 1.88
C ILE A 49 -6.61 -7.49 2.95
N ASP A 50 -6.58 -8.00 4.19
CA ASP A 50 -7.37 -7.47 5.31
C ASP A 50 -6.57 -6.61 6.30
N SER A 51 -5.24 -6.78 6.31
CA SER A 51 -4.35 -6.08 7.23
C SER A 51 -3.02 -5.76 6.54
N ILE A 52 -2.50 -4.56 6.75
CA ILE A 52 -1.23 -4.08 6.21
C ILE A 52 -0.53 -3.26 7.29
N VAL A 53 0.74 -3.56 7.53
CA VAL A 53 1.60 -2.88 8.50
C VAL A 53 2.96 -2.62 7.84
N ILE A 54 3.45 -1.39 7.99
CA ILE A 54 4.83 -1.02 7.64
C ILE A 54 5.64 -1.04 8.93
N GLU A 55 6.71 -1.83 8.97
CA GLU A 55 7.59 -2.01 10.11
C GLU A 55 9.03 -1.70 9.72
N GLY A 56 9.84 -1.21 10.67
CA GLY A 56 11.28 -1.03 10.48
C GLY A 56 11.63 -0.18 9.26
N MET A 57 10.94 0.96 9.08
CA MET A 57 11.23 1.91 8.01
C MET A 57 12.54 2.64 8.31
N ASP A 58 13.50 2.51 7.41
CA ASP A 58 14.77 3.22 7.39
C ASP A 58 14.91 4.03 6.08
N ASN A 59 16.06 4.66 5.84
CA ASN A 59 16.28 5.52 4.66
C ASN A 59 16.43 4.74 3.33
N GLU A 60 16.57 3.42 3.38
CA GLU A 60 16.87 2.53 2.27
C GLU A 60 15.79 1.46 2.07
N SER A 61 15.10 1.07 3.14
CA SER A 61 14.12 -0.01 3.10
C SER A 61 13.02 0.10 4.16
N TYR A 62 11.97 -0.70 3.98
CA TYR A 62 10.99 -0.99 5.02
C TYR A 62 10.54 -2.45 4.91
N ARG A 63 9.93 -2.98 5.97
CA ARG A 63 9.24 -4.28 5.95
C ARG A 63 7.75 -4.05 5.82
N LEU A 64 7.16 -4.64 4.79
CA LEU A 64 5.72 -4.67 4.58
C LEU A 64 5.19 -6.01 5.04
N THR A 65 4.38 -5.99 6.10
CA THR A 65 3.68 -7.16 6.62
C THR A 65 2.21 -7.03 6.26
N TYR A 66 1.63 -8.02 5.59
CA TYR A 66 0.21 -8.02 5.23
C TYR A 66 -0.41 -9.41 5.36
N ASN A 67 -1.70 -9.45 5.64
CA ASN A 67 -2.47 -10.69 5.61
C ASN A 67 -3.13 -10.83 4.24
N GLU A 68 -2.89 -11.94 3.57
CA GLU A 68 -3.52 -12.31 2.30
C GLU A 68 -4.29 -13.62 2.53
N HIS A 69 -5.62 -13.57 2.44
CA HIS A 69 -6.48 -14.74 2.69
C HIS A 69 -6.14 -15.46 4.00
N HIS A 70 -6.03 -14.71 5.11
CA HIS A 70 -5.64 -15.20 6.45
C HIS A 70 -4.21 -15.75 6.57
N LYS A 71 -3.37 -15.61 5.55
CA LYS A 71 -1.95 -15.95 5.62
C LYS A 71 -1.12 -14.68 5.77
N LYS A 72 -0.38 -14.60 6.86
CA LYS A 72 0.57 -13.51 7.09
C LYS A 72 1.75 -13.64 6.11
N ARG A 73 1.98 -12.57 5.35
CA ARG A 73 3.12 -12.39 4.46
C ARG A 73 3.95 -11.23 4.97
N THR A 74 5.27 -11.36 4.87
CA THR A 74 6.19 -10.27 5.17
C THR A 74 7.19 -10.16 4.03
N LYS A 75 7.34 -8.94 3.50
CA LYS A 75 8.25 -8.63 2.41
C LYS A 75 9.14 -7.46 2.81
N LYS A 76 10.44 -7.55 2.52
CA LYS A 76 11.33 -6.38 2.58
C LYS A 76 11.22 -5.63 1.26
N VAL A 77 10.96 -4.32 1.33
CA VAL A 77 10.84 -3.45 0.16
C VAL A 77 11.93 -2.38 0.24
N MET A 78 12.66 -2.21 -0.86
CA MET A 78 13.67 -1.16 -0.99
C MET A 78 12.99 0.15 -1.39
N ILE A 79 13.33 1.25 -0.71
CA ILE A 79 12.85 2.58 -1.05
C ILE A 79 13.68 3.06 -2.24
N GLN A 80 13.06 3.16 -3.42
CA GLN A 80 13.69 3.82 -4.56
C GLN A 80 13.73 5.33 -4.29
N LYS A 81 14.93 5.91 -4.31
CA LYS A 81 15.16 7.36 -4.17
C LYS A 81 14.87 8.10 -5.46
#